data_AF-A0A358GCA1-F1
#
_entry.id   AF-A0A358GCA1-F1
#
_cell.length_a   1.000
_cell.length_b   1.000
_cell.length_c   1.000
_cell.angle_alpha   90.00
_cell.angle_beta   90.00
_cell.angle_gamma   90.00
#
_symmetry.space_group_name_H-M   'P 1'
#
loop_
_entity.id
_entity.type
_entity.pdbx_description
1 polymer ?
#
loop_
_entity_poly.entity_id
_entity_poly.type
_entity_poly.pdbx_seq_one_letter_code
_entity_poly.pdbx_strand_id
1 'polypeptide(L)'
;MANELLEQLNKWHEQDEFGLIIERIQDIPEVDRDYELIGQLARAYNNEGRYREAAQQLLAVNEQGTSDPLWQYRLGYAYYHIAKYEQALHAFEMANELLPHDESTNEFLEWTRPKAEKMQQDRLRHQEILLELEQSGRLNHLRAASGSYDPASFWEQSEYALESYVSPPFDEELIQTIEQELGYQLPASYIHLMNKQNGGIPAHTVFPTNEATSWAEDHIAVTGIMGIGRDKSNTLAGEFGSRFMIEDWGYPDLGIVICDCPSAGHDVVMLDYRFCGPEGEPAVVHVDQEDDYEITYLAPNFETFIRGLVDADTFDLSGEEDED
;
A
#
# COMPACT_ATOMS: atom_id res chain seq x y z
N MET A 1 -3.38 40.18 -14.17
CA MET A 1 -3.85 39.36 -13.04
C MET A 1 -3.76 37.87 -13.31
N ALA A 2 -4.62 37.24 -14.13
CA ALA A 2 -4.50 35.79 -14.40
C ALA A 2 -3.14 35.38 -15.00
N ASN A 3 -2.65 36.14 -15.99
CA ASN A 3 -1.35 35.88 -16.62
C ASN A 3 -0.16 36.09 -15.66
N GLU A 4 -0.23 37.11 -14.80
CA GLU A 4 0.82 37.40 -13.80
C GLU A 4 0.88 36.31 -12.72
N LEU A 5 -0.28 35.76 -12.34
CA LEU A 5 -0.33 34.63 -11.41
C LEU A 5 0.35 33.41 -12.02
N LEU A 6 0.00 33.01 -13.25
CA LEU A 6 0.62 31.86 -13.91
C LEU A 6 2.13 32.02 -14.10
N GLU A 7 2.60 33.23 -14.45
CA GLU A 7 4.03 33.53 -14.51
C GLU A 7 4.71 33.31 -13.15
N GLN A 8 4.08 33.76 -12.06
CA GLN A 8 4.61 33.56 -10.70
C GLN A 8 4.61 32.08 -10.29
N LEU A 9 3.56 31.32 -10.62
CA LEU A 9 3.49 29.88 -10.34
C LEU A 9 4.58 29.11 -11.09
N ASN A 10 4.82 29.45 -12.37
CA ASN A 10 5.89 28.84 -13.15
C ASN A 10 7.27 29.17 -12.59
N LYS A 11 7.48 30.41 -12.13
CA LYS A 11 8.73 30.78 -11.45
C LYS A 11 8.96 29.96 -10.18
N TRP A 12 7.94 29.74 -9.36
CA TRP A 12 8.07 28.87 -8.18
C TRP A 12 8.34 27.43 -8.57
N HIS A 13 7.71 26.93 -9.64
CA HIS A 13 7.98 25.59 -10.14
C HIS A 13 9.43 25.41 -10.60
N GLU A 14 9.99 26.39 -11.32
CA GLU A 14 11.41 26.38 -11.70
C GLU A 14 12.38 26.49 -10.52
N GLN A 15 11.88 26.85 -9.34
CA GLN A 15 12.65 26.99 -8.10
C GLN A 15 12.42 25.81 -7.14
N ASP A 16 11.67 24.79 -7.56
CA ASP A 16 11.22 23.67 -6.74
C ASP A 16 10.40 24.09 -5.50
N GLU A 17 9.79 25.28 -5.54
CA GLU A 17 8.96 25.84 -4.46
C GLU A 17 7.50 25.39 -4.62
N PHE A 18 7.26 24.08 -4.71
CA PHE A 18 5.94 23.53 -4.99
C PHE A 18 4.93 23.78 -3.87
N GLY A 19 5.37 23.78 -2.61
CA GLY A 19 4.55 24.17 -1.46
C GLY A 19 3.91 25.55 -1.61
N LEU A 20 4.64 26.54 -2.15
CA LEU A 20 4.10 27.89 -2.39
C LEU A 20 3.05 27.90 -3.50
N ILE A 21 3.19 27.05 -4.52
CA ILE A 21 2.17 26.88 -5.57
C ILE A 21 0.89 26.33 -4.95
N ILE A 22 1.00 25.28 -4.12
CA ILE A 22 -0.12 24.65 -3.44
C ILE A 22 -0.86 25.66 -2.57
N GLU A 23 -0.15 26.32 -1.63
CA GLU A 23 -0.72 27.32 -0.73
C GLU A 23 -1.44 28.42 -1.53
N ARG A 24 -0.77 28.98 -2.54
CA ARG A 24 -1.29 30.11 -3.31
C ARG A 24 -2.57 29.77 -4.07
N ILE A 25 -2.67 28.56 -4.63
CA ILE A 25 -3.86 28.11 -5.36
C ILE A 25 -4.97 27.69 -4.38
N GLN A 26 -4.62 27.09 -3.25
CA GLN A 26 -5.60 26.70 -2.22
C GLN A 26 -6.32 27.92 -1.59
N ASP A 27 -5.65 29.08 -1.50
CA ASP A 27 -6.27 30.36 -1.10
C ASP A 27 -7.38 30.84 -2.06
N ILE A 28 -7.42 30.33 -3.29
CA ILE A 28 -8.48 30.62 -4.25
C ILE A 28 -9.64 29.67 -3.98
N PRO A 29 -10.91 30.14 -3.85
CA PRO A 29 -12.05 29.26 -3.71
C PRO A 29 -12.13 28.22 -4.83
N GLU A 30 -12.49 26.98 -4.51
CA GLU A 30 -12.54 25.88 -5.51
C GLU A 30 -13.36 26.22 -6.75
N VAL A 31 -14.48 26.94 -6.58
CA VAL A 31 -15.36 27.36 -7.67
C VAL A 31 -14.72 28.36 -8.64
N ASP A 32 -13.66 29.04 -8.21
CA ASP A 32 -12.93 30.05 -8.98
C ASP A 32 -11.63 29.50 -9.59
N ARG A 33 -11.29 28.23 -9.33
CA ARG A 33 -10.11 27.56 -9.90
C ARG A 33 -10.48 27.04 -11.29
N ASP A 34 -9.88 27.63 -12.32
CA ASP A 34 -10.04 27.15 -13.69
C ASP A 34 -9.17 25.92 -13.97
N TYR A 35 -9.33 25.36 -15.18
CA TYR A 35 -8.59 24.20 -15.66
C TYR A 35 -7.07 24.34 -15.48
N GLU A 36 -6.54 25.51 -15.82
CA GLU A 36 -5.10 25.77 -15.79
C GLU A 36 -4.60 25.75 -14.34
N LEU A 37 -5.29 26.46 -13.43
CA LEU A 37 -4.93 26.45 -12.00
C LEU A 37 -5.01 25.06 -11.40
N ILE A 38 -6.01 24.26 -11.76
CA ILE A 38 -6.14 22.87 -11.31
C ILE A 38 -4.98 22.02 -11.85
N GLY A 39 -4.61 22.20 -13.12
CA GLY A 39 -3.44 21.56 -13.71
C GLY A 39 -2.14 21.92 -13.00
N GLN A 40 -1.94 23.19 -12.64
CA GLN A 40 -0.77 23.66 -11.89
C GLN A 40 -0.73 23.09 -10.47
N LEU A 41 -1.88 23.04 -9.79
CA LEU A 41 -2.01 22.45 -8.46
C LEU A 41 -1.70 20.95 -8.47
N ALA A 42 -2.25 20.20 -9.43
CA ALA A 42 -1.95 18.78 -9.57
C ALA A 42 -0.47 18.52 -9.88
N ARG A 43 0.17 19.36 -10.72
CA ARG A 43 1.62 19.29 -10.96
C ARG A 43 2.40 19.48 -9.67
N ALA A 44 2.06 20.49 -8.88
CA ALA A 44 2.74 20.77 -7.62
C ALA A 44 2.56 19.62 -6.61
N TYR A 45 1.35 19.06 -6.49
CA TYR A 45 1.11 17.89 -5.67
C TYR A 45 1.93 16.67 -6.09
N ASN A 46 2.00 16.37 -7.39
CA ASN A 46 2.85 15.27 -7.88
C ASN A 46 4.32 15.45 -7.47
N ASN A 47 4.87 16.66 -7.59
CA ASN A 47 6.26 16.91 -7.22
C ASN A 47 6.52 16.87 -5.70
N GLU A 48 5.49 17.10 -4.87
CA GLU A 48 5.56 16.98 -3.41
C GLU A 48 5.25 15.55 -2.92
N GLY A 49 5.08 14.57 -3.82
CA GLY A 49 4.70 13.20 -3.45
C GLY A 49 3.24 13.04 -3.02
N ARG A 50 2.41 14.07 -3.18
CA ARG A 50 0.98 14.10 -2.79
C ARG A 50 0.09 13.58 -3.92
N TYR A 51 0.39 12.36 -4.36
CA TYR A 51 -0.16 11.78 -5.59
C TYR A 51 -1.68 11.57 -5.54
N ARG A 52 -2.26 11.26 -4.37
CA ARG A 52 -3.71 11.13 -4.21
C ARG A 52 -4.42 12.45 -4.45
N GLU A 53 -3.93 13.53 -3.85
CA GLU A 53 -4.48 14.86 -4.08
C GLU A 53 -4.30 15.29 -5.54
N ALA A 54 -3.16 15.00 -6.15
CA ALA A 54 -2.94 15.26 -7.57
C ALA A 54 -3.99 14.57 -8.45
N ALA A 55 -4.19 13.27 -8.26
CA ALA A 55 -5.21 12.50 -9.00
C ALA A 55 -6.62 13.04 -8.74
N GLN A 56 -6.96 13.39 -7.50
CA GLN A 56 -8.26 13.98 -7.15
C GLN A 56 -8.51 15.29 -7.89
N GLN A 57 -7.52 16.19 -7.91
CA GLN A 57 -7.63 17.47 -8.63
C GLN A 57 -7.79 17.25 -10.15
N LEU A 58 -7.01 16.35 -10.74
CA LEU A 58 -7.09 16.05 -12.18
C LEU A 58 -8.46 15.48 -12.56
N LEU A 59 -8.97 14.52 -11.77
CA LEU A 59 -10.28 13.91 -12.01
C LEU A 59 -11.43 14.91 -11.92
N ALA A 60 -11.31 15.97 -11.11
CA ALA A 60 -12.33 17.02 -11.00
C ALA A 60 -12.52 17.84 -12.30
N VAL A 61 -11.53 17.81 -13.21
CA VAL A 61 -11.56 18.51 -14.50
C VAL A 61 -11.45 17.55 -15.70
N ASN A 62 -11.87 16.31 -15.53
CA ASN A 62 -11.75 15.26 -16.56
C ASN A 62 -12.45 15.62 -17.89
N GLU A 63 -13.58 16.32 -17.85
CA GLU A 63 -14.32 16.74 -19.06
C GLU A 63 -13.43 17.53 -20.03
N GLN A 64 -12.52 18.34 -19.49
CA GLN A 64 -11.55 19.12 -20.27
C GLN A 64 -10.25 18.34 -20.46
N GLY A 65 -9.80 17.62 -19.44
CA GLY A 65 -8.49 16.97 -19.40
C GLY A 65 -8.33 15.73 -20.28
N THR A 66 -9.42 15.02 -20.59
CA THR A 66 -9.33 13.76 -21.36
C THR A 66 -8.68 13.90 -22.74
N SER A 67 -8.76 15.09 -23.36
CA SER A 67 -8.12 15.42 -24.64
C SER A 67 -6.77 16.14 -24.52
N ASP A 68 -6.25 16.31 -23.31
CA ASP A 68 -4.97 16.99 -23.04
C ASP A 68 -3.87 15.96 -22.67
N PRO A 69 -2.81 15.83 -23.47
CA PRO A 69 -1.74 14.88 -23.20
C PRO A 69 -1.00 15.15 -21.87
N LEU A 70 -0.85 16.41 -21.44
CA LEU A 70 -0.19 16.73 -20.18
C LEU A 70 -1.04 16.34 -18.97
N TRP A 71 -2.36 16.50 -19.07
CA TRP A 71 -3.28 16.04 -18.05
C TRP A 71 -3.24 14.51 -17.92
N GLN A 72 -3.27 13.79 -19.06
CA GLN A 72 -3.17 12.34 -19.10
C GLN A 72 -1.86 11.85 -18.49
N TYR A 73 -0.73 12.47 -18.86
CA TYR A 73 0.57 12.16 -18.29
C TYR A 73 0.61 12.40 -16.77
N ARG A 74 0.13 13.55 -16.28
CA ARG A 74 0.11 13.85 -14.84
C ARG A 74 -0.78 12.91 -14.05
N LEU A 75 -1.90 12.46 -14.65
CA LEU A 75 -2.79 11.49 -14.03
C LEU A 75 -2.15 10.09 -14.00
N GLY A 76 -1.50 9.69 -15.09
CA GLY A 76 -0.74 8.45 -15.17
C GLY A 76 0.39 8.42 -14.14
N TYR A 77 1.14 9.52 -14.01
CA TYR A 77 2.20 9.70 -13.02
C TYR A 77 1.66 9.55 -11.59
N ALA A 78 0.57 10.25 -11.26
CA ALA A 78 -0.07 10.13 -9.96
C ALA A 78 -0.52 8.67 -9.68
N TYR A 79 -1.14 8.00 -10.66
CA TYR A 79 -1.55 6.61 -10.52
C TYR A 79 -0.39 5.62 -10.38
N TYR A 80 0.72 5.85 -11.08
CA TYR A 80 1.92 5.01 -10.99
C TYR A 80 2.46 4.99 -9.56
N HIS A 81 2.62 6.17 -8.96
CA HIS A 81 3.21 6.28 -7.62
C HIS A 81 2.27 5.86 -6.48
N ILE A 82 0.95 5.73 -6.72
CA ILE A 82 0.03 5.07 -5.77
C ILE A 82 -0.27 3.61 -6.14
N ALA A 83 0.61 3.00 -6.94
CA ALA A 83 0.56 1.60 -7.36
C ALA A 83 -0.76 1.18 -8.04
N LYS A 84 -1.44 2.12 -8.70
CA LYS A 84 -2.62 1.88 -9.55
C LYS A 84 -2.19 1.65 -11.00
N TYR A 85 -1.41 0.60 -11.21
CA TYR A 85 -0.67 0.40 -12.46
C TYR A 85 -1.56 0.20 -13.69
N GLU A 86 -2.72 -0.45 -13.55
CA GLU A 86 -3.68 -0.56 -14.66
C GLU A 86 -4.23 0.82 -15.09
N GLN A 87 -4.60 1.67 -14.12
CA GLN A 87 -5.05 3.02 -14.43
C GLN A 87 -3.92 3.92 -14.94
N ALA A 88 -2.71 3.76 -14.40
CA ALA A 88 -1.52 4.47 -14.86
C ALA A 88 -1.22 4.12 -16.32
N LEU A 89 -1.21 2.81 -16.66
CA LEU A 89 -0.97 2.32 -18.01
C LEU A 89 -1.98 2.93 -18.98
N HIS A 90 -3.28 2.89 -18.64
CA HIS A 90 -4.32 3.46 -19.48
C HIS A 90 -4.12 4.97 -19.72
N ALA A 91 -3.81 5.73 -18.66
CA ALA A 91 -3.58 7.18 -18.79
C ALA A 91 -2.35 7.49 -19.64
N PHE A 92 -1.25 6.75 -19.48
CA PHE A 92 -0.06 6.92 -20.31
C PHE A 92 -0.29 6.49 -21.78
N GLU A 93 -1.10 5.47 -22.03
CA GLU A 93 -1.50 5.09 -23.39
C GLU A 93 -2.28 6.20 -24.06
N MET A 94 -3.26 6.79 -23.35
CA MET A 94 -4.00 7.96 -23.83
C MET A 94 -3.08 9.17 -24.07
N ALA A 95 -2.12 9.43 -23.18
CA ALA A 95 -1.13 10.50 -23.36
C ALA A 95 -0.32 10.30 -24.65
N ASN A 96 0.15 9.07 -24.90
CA ASN A 96 0.93 8.72 -26.09
C ASN A 96 0.09 8.72 -27.38
N GLU A 97 -1.21 8.43 -27.32
CA GLU A 97 -2.11 8.60 -28.47
C GLU A 97 -2.28 10.08 -28.87
N LEU A 98 -2.37 10.97 -27.87
CA LEU A 98 -2.55 12.41 -28.07
C LEU A 98 -1.25 13.12 -28.48
N LEU A 99 -0.11 12.70 -27.90
CA LEU A 99 1.22 13.20 -28.20
C LEU A 99 2.21 12.04 -28.38
N PRO A 100 2.26 11.44 -29.59
CA PRO A 100 3.18 10.34 -29.86
C PRO A 100 4.64 10.78 -29.78
N HIS A 101 5.51 9.84 -29.40
CA HIS A 101 6.97 10.03 -29.29
C HIS A 101 7.43 11.00 -28.19
N ASP A 102 6.57 11.33 -27.23
CA ASP A 102 7.01 11.98 -25.99
C ASP A 102 7.91 11.03 -25.20
N GLU A 103 9.13 11.46 -24.88
CA GLU A 103 10.16 10.62 -24.26
C GLU A 103 9.72 10.15 -22.87
N SER A 104 9.26 11.07 -22.02
CA SER A 104 8.82 10.78 -20.66
C SER A 104 7.62 9.83 -20.63
N THR A 105 6.63 10.02 -21.51
CA THR A 105 5.47 9.12 -21.58
C THR A 105 5.89 7.72 -22.02
N ASN A 106 6.81 7.59 -22.98
CA ASN A 106 7.28 6.27 -23.43
C ASN A 106 8.09 5.54 -22.35
N GLU A 107 8.94 6.25 -21.61
CA GLU A 107 9.67 5.70 -20.47
C GLU A 107 8.71 5.13 -19.40
N PHE A 108 7.70 5.92 -19.00
CA PHE A 108 6.69 5.44 -18.06
C PHE A 108 5.86 4.26 -18.59
N LEU A 109 5.56 4.21 -19.89
CA LEU A 109 4.89 3.05 -20.49
C LEU A 109 5.75 1.78 -20.39
N GLU A 110 7.07 1.89 -20.58
CA GLU A 110 7.99 0.75 -20.45
C GLU A 110 8.02 0.22 -19.01
N TRP A 111 8.03 1.11 -18.01
CA TRP A 111 8.01 0.72 -16.59
C TRP A 111 6.65 0.21 -16.12
N THR A 112 5.56 0.82 -16.59
CA THR A 112 4.21 0.52 -16.08
C THR A 112 3.64 -0.78 -16.63
N ARG A 113 3.94 -1.12 -17.89
CA ARG A 113 3.43 -2.36 -18.54
C ARG A 113 3.68 -3.64 -17.73
N PRO A 114 4.91 -3.99 -17.33
CA PRO A 114 5.15 -5.21 -16.56
C PRO A 114 4.44 -5.19 -15.20
N LYS A 115 4.42 -4.05 -14.50
CA LYS A 115 3.74 -3.91 -13.21
C LYS A 115 2.21 -4.05 -13.35
N ALA A 116 1.62 -3.51 -14.42
CA ALA A 116 0.20 -3.66 -14.72
C ALA A 116 -0.17 -5.10 -15.11
N GLU A 117 0.66 -5.78 -15.89
CA GLU A 117 0.47 -7.20 -16.24
C GLU A 117 0.52 -8.08 -15.00
N LYS A 118 1.53 -7.88 -14.13
CA LYS A 118 1.65 -8.56 -12.84
C LYS A 118 0.43 -8.32 -11.95
N MET A 119 0.01 -7.06 -11.79
CA MET A 119 -1.19 -6.70 -11.01
C MET A 119 -2.45 -7.40 -11.53
N GLN A 120 -2.61 -7.54 -12.86
CA GLN A 120 -3.74 -8.26 -13.45
C GLN A 120 -3.68 -9.76 -13.13
N GLN A 121 -2.51 -10.38 -13.19
CA GLN A 121 -2.31 -11.78 -12.83
C GLN A 121 -2.64 -12.02 -11.34
N ASP A 122 -2.15 -11.15 -10.46
CA ASP A 122 -2.42 -11.20 -9.02
C ASP A 122 -3.91 -11.03 -8.71
N ARG A 123 -4.60 -10.13 -9.43
CA ARG A 123 -6.05 -9.96 -9.31
C ARG A 123 -6.81 -11.24 -9.67
N LEU A 124 -6.42 -11.91 -10.75
CA LEU A 124 -7.05 -13.17 -11.18
C LEU A 124 -6.79 -14.28 -10.16
N ARG A 125 -5.55 -14.42 -9.68
CA ARG A 125 -5.17 -15.36 -8.62
C ARG A 125 -5.98 -15.11 -7.34
N HIS A 126 -6.11 -13.85 -6.93
CA HIS A 126 -6.91 -13.46 -5.76
C HIS A 126 -8.39 -13.85 -5.90
N GLN A 127 -9.01 -13.54 -7.05
CA GLN A 127 -10.41 -13.88 -7.31
C GLN A 127 -10.66 -15.39 -7.33
N GLU A 128 -9.77 -16.16 -7.96
CA GLU A 128 -9.88 -17.61 -8.02
C GLU A 128 -9.82 -18.25 -6.63
N ILE A 129 -8.86 -17.84 -5.81
CA ILE A 129 -8.68 -18.39 -4.46
C ILE A 129 -9.87 -17.99 -3.55
N LEU A 130 -10.33 -16.73 -3.59
CA LEU A 130 -11.48 -16.30 -2.80
C LEU A 130 -12.75 -17.08 -3.16
N LEU A 131 -12.99 -17.30 -4.45
CA LEU A 131 -14.12 -18.09 -4.91
C LEU A 131 -14.05 -19.55 -4.39
N GLU A 132 -12.88 -20.17 -4.38
CA GLU A 132 -12.69 -21.51 -3.81
C GLU A 132 -12.97 -21.53 -2.29
N LEU A 133 -12.48 -20.54 -1.56
CA LEU A 133 -12.69 -20.40 -0.11
C LEU A 133 -14.16 -20.19 0.23
N GLU A 134 -14.87 -19.36 -0.53
CA GLU A 134 -16.30 -19.13 -0.39
C GLU A 134 -17.10 -20.41 -0.67
N GLN A 135 -16.83 -21.09 -1.79
CA GLN A 135 -17.52 -22.33 -2.17
C GLN A 135 -17.29 -23.47 -1.17
N SER A 136 -16.11 -23.51 -0.54
CA SER A 136 -15.78 -24.50 0.49
C SER A 136 -16.27 -24.11 1.89
N GLY A 137 -16.85 -22.91 2.06
CA GLY A 137 -17.31 -22.41 3.36
C GLY A 137 -16.16 -22.20 4.37
N ARG A 138 -14.96 -21.88 3.87
CA ARG A 138 -13.74 -21.64 4.68
C ARG A 138 -13.37 -20.16 4.80
N LEU A 139 -14.05 -19.28 4.06
CA LEU A 139 -13.76 -17.83 4.07
C LEU A 139 -14.10 -17.20 5.44
N ASN A 140 -13.16 -16.45 6.01
CA ASN A 140 -13.35 -15.63 7.22
C ASN A 140 -13.85 -16.40 8.46
N HIS A 141 -13.24 -17.57 8.71
CA HIS A 141 -13.49 -18.45 9.82
C HIS A 141 -12.25 -18.70 10.69
N LEU A 142 -11.56 -17.64 11.12
CA LEU A 142 -10.47 -17.69 12.10
C LEU A 142 -10.97 -18.06 13.51
N ARG A 143 -11.53 -19.26 13.68
CA ARG A 143 -12.14 -19.75 14.93
C ARG A 143 -11.64 -21.13 15.35
N ALA A 144 -11.10 -21.90 14.41
CA ALA A 144 -10.58 -23.23 14.62
C ALA A 144 -9.10 -23.30 14.24
N ALA A 145 -8.34 -24.13 14.96
CA ALA A 145 -6.97 -24.44 14.61
C ALA A 145 -6.92 -25.09 13.22
N SER A 146 -6.05 -24.58 12.35
CA SER A 146 -5.83 -25.12 11.00
C SER A 146 -4.57 -24.51 10.41
N GLY A 147 -3.81 -25.33 9.68
CA GLY A 147 -2.44 -24.99 9.28
C GLY A 147 -1.57 -24.91 10.53
N SER A 148 -0.75 -23.86 10.60
CA SER A 148 0.08 -23.52 11.76
C SER A 148 -0.65 -22.70 12.84
N TYR A 149 -1.86 -22.23 12.56
CA TYR A 149 -2.60 -21.41 13.50
C TYR A 149 -3.25 -22.25 14.61
N ASP A 150 -2.81 -22.03 15.84
CA ASP A 150 -3.50 -22.41 17.08
C ASP A 150 -3.65 -21.18 17.99
N PRO A 151 -4.87 -20.72 18.30
CA PRO A 151 -5.09 -19.56 19.16
C PRO A 151 -4.37 -19.61 20.52
N ALA A 152 -4.09 -20.80 21.06
CA ALA A 152 -3.48 -20.97 22.37
C ALA A 152 -1.94 -20.78 22.35
N SER A 153 -1.30 -21.01 21.22
CA SER A 153 0.16 -20.95 21.05
C SER A 153 0.63 -20.01 19.96
N PHE A 154 -0.29 -19.29 19.31
CA PHE A 154 0.02 -18.42 18.18
C PHE A 154 1.01 -17.32 18.54
N TRP A 155 0.94 -16.76 19.74
CA TRP A 155 1.82 -15.65 20.16
C TRP A 155 3.01 -16.15 20.96
N GLU A 156 4.20 -15.73 20.56
CA GLU A 156 5.40 -15.85 21.37
C GLU A 156 5.23 -15.08 22.69
N GLN A 157 5.63 -15.72 23.80
CA GLN A 157 5.59 -15.10 25.12
C GLN A 157 6.98 -14.60 25.51
N SER A 158 7.26 -13.34 25.20
CA SER A 158 8.52 -12.67 25.58
C SER A 158 8.29 -11.27 26.13
N GLU A 159 9.20 -10.80 26.98
CA GLU A 159 9.18 -9.46 27.56
C GLU A 159 9.24 -8.39 26.45
N TYR A 160 10.06 -8.63 25.42
CA TYR A 160 10.14 -7.76 24.25
C TYR A 160 8.81 -7.67 23.49
N ALA A 161 8.12 -8.79 23.23
CA ALA A 161 6.81 -8.75 22.58
C ALA A 161 5.80 -7.93 23.40
N LEU A 162 5.78 -8.11 24.73
CA LEU A 162 4.90 -7.38 25.64
C LEU A 162 5.17 -5.86 25.66
N GLU A 163 6.45 -5.47 25.66
CA GLU A 163 6.84 -4.07 25.70
C GLU A 163 6.64 -3.37 24.35
N SER A 164 6.99 -4.01 23.24
CA SER A 164 7.04 -3.37 21.92
C SER A 164 5.74 -3.44 21.14
N TYR A 165 4.96 -4.52 21.28
CA TYR A 165 3.80 -4.78 20.41
C TYR A 165 2.48 -4.93 21.17
N VAL A 166 2.47 -5.64 22.32
CA VAL A 166 1.19 -6.03 22.97
C VAL A 166 0.53 -4.83 23.64
N SER A 167 -0.57 -4.39 23.05
CA SER A 167 -1.35 -3.24 23.51
C SER A 167 -2.56 -3.70 24.36
N PRO A 168 -3.18 -2.81 25.15
CA PRO A 168 -4.42 -3.11 25.85
C PRO A 168 -5.56 -3.53 24.90
N PRO A 169 -6.62 -4.18 25.40
CA PRO A 169 -7.83 -4.42 24.62
C PRO A 169 -8.44 -3.11 24.09
N PHE A 170 -8.98 -3.17 22.88
CA PHE A 170 -9.65 -2.05 22.21
C PHE A 170 -11.17 -2.20 22.27
N ASP A 171 -11.87 -1.09 22.02
CA ASP A 171 -13.32 -1.06 21.85
C ASP A 171 -13.71 -0.66 20.42
N GLU A 172 -15.01 -0.64 20.16
CA GLU A 172 -15.57 -0.31 18.85
C GLU A 172 -15.29 1.14 18.44
N GLU A 173 -15.20 2.06 19.41
CA GLU A 173 -14.85 3.46 19.14
C GLU A 173 -13.41 3.56 18.63
N LEU A 174 -12.46 2.86 19.25
CA LEU A 174 -11.08 2.85 18.78
C LEU A 174 -10.97 2.32 17.36
N ILE A 175 -11.65 1.21 17.03
CA ILE A 175 -11.69 0.66 15.66
C ILE A 175 -12.15 1.73 14.67
N GLN A 176 -13.30 2.37 14.93
CA GLN A 176 -13.85 3.39 14.04
C GLN A 176 -12.88 4.56 13.83
N THR A 177 -12.19 5.02 14.88
CA THR A 177 -11.21 6.11 14.73
C THR A 177 -10.00 5.69 13.90
N ILE A 178 -9.51 4.45 14.06
CA ILE A 178 -8.37 3.93 13.31
C ILE A 178 -8.77 3.73 11.84
N GLU A 179 -9.93 3.12 11.57
CA GLU A 179 -10.44 2.95 10.20
C GLU A 179 -10.66 4.30 9.50
N GLN A 180 -11.16 5.31 10.23
CA GLN A 180 -11.32 6.65 9.68
C GLN A 180 -9.98 7.33 9.36
N GLU A 181 -8.98 7.17 10.22
CA GLU A 181 -7.64 7.74 10.05
C GLU A 181 -6.88 7.07 8.89
N LEU A 182 -6.98 5.75 8.78
CA LEU A 182 -6.34 4.97 7.72
C LEU A 182 -7.15 4.98 6.42
N GLY A 183 -8.46 5.23 6.48
CA GLY A 183 -9.35 5.28 5.32
C GLY A 183 -9.79 3.89 4.81
N TYR A 184 -9.65 2.86 5.63
CA TYR A 184 -9.86 1.45 5.28
C TYR A 184 -10.54 0.71 6.45
N GLN A 185 -11.49 -0.16 6.14
CA GLN A 185 -12.10 -1.06 7.13
C GLN A 185 -11.18 -2.23 7.43
N LEU A 186 -10.99 -2.55 8.71
CA LEU A 186 -10.15 -3.66 9.12
C LEU A 186 -10.82 -5.00 8.83
N PRO A 187 -10.08 -6.02 8.35
CA PRO A 187 -10.63 -7.35 8.14
C PRO A 187 -11.21 -7.93 9.43
N ALA A 188 -12.35 -8.61 9.34
CA ALA A 188 -12.97 -9.23 10.50
C ALA A 188 -12.06 -10.28 11.18
N SER A 189 -11.25 -10.98 10.38
CA SER A 189 -10.23 -11.93 10.85
C SER A 189 -9.10 -11.23 11.61
N TYR A 190 -8.70 -10.04 11.20
CA TYR A 190 -7.72 -9.20 11.88
C TYR A 190 -8.23 -8.74 13.24
N ILE A 191 -9.42 -8.15 13.28
CA ILE A 191 -10.09 -7.75 14.53
C ILE A 191 -10.25 -8.96 15.46
N HIS A 192 -10.60 -10.14 14.93
CA HIS A 192 -10.73 -11.35 15.72
C HIS A 192 -9.43 -11.76 16.40
N LEU A 193 -8.31 -11.76 15.65
CA LEU A 193 -6.99 -12.08 16.19
C LEU A 193 -6.59 -11.07 17.27
N MET A 194 -6.78 -9.77 16.99
CA MET A 194 -6.40 -8.71 17.92
C MET A 194 -7.25 -8.70 19.20
N ASN A 195 -8.49 -9.19 19.15
CA ASN A 195 -9.31 -9.42 20.34
C ASN A 195 -8.76 -10.53 21.25
N LYS A 196 -7.92 -11.44 20.75
CA LYS A 196 -7.23 -12.45 21.58
C LYS A 196 -6.00 -11.85 22.24
N GLN A 197 -5.20 -11.12 21.47
CA GLN A 197 -4.08 -10.32 21.95
C GLN A 197 -3.85 -9.20 20.94
N ASN A 198 -3.82 -7.95 21.39
CA ASN A 198 -3.78 -6.79 20.52
C ASN A 198 -2.33 -6.47 20.10
N GLY A 199 -1.86 -7.14 19.05
CA GLY A 199 -0.47 -7.11 18.59
C GLY A 199 0.41 -8.14 19.28
N GLY A 200 1.58 -8.39 18.70
CA GLY A 200 2.57 -9.32 19.27
C GLY A 200 3.50 -9.91 18.22
N ILE A 201 4.32 -10.86 18.65
CA ILE A 201 5.21 -11.63 17.78
C ILE A 201 4.60 -13.02 17.60
N PRO A 202 4.31 -13.48 16.37
CA PRO A 202 3.79 -14.81 16.16
C PRO A 202 4.88 -15.86 16.43
N ALA A 203 4.50 -17.04 16.91
CA ALA A 203 5.43 -18.16 17.15
C ALA A 203 6.03 -18.71 15.85
N HIS A 204 5.30 -18.55 14.74
CA HIS A 204 5.74 -18.86 13.39
C HIS A 204 5.88 -17.55 12.61
N THR A 205 7.06 -17.26 12.08
CA THR A 205 7.43 -15.94 11.58
C THR A 205 7.73 -15.91 10.09
N VAL A 206 7.67 -17.05 9.39
CA VAL A 206 8.01 -17.11 7.96
C VAL A 206 6.77 -17.41 7.13
N PHE A 207 6.62 -16.73 5.98
CA PHE A 207 5.56 -17.01 5.01
C PHE A 207 6.17 -17.47 3.68
N PRO A 208 5.87 -18.69 3.21
CA PRO A 208 6.35 -19.18 1.91
C PRO A 208 5.77 -18.39 0.74
N THR A 209 6.57 -18.11 -0.28
CA THR A 209 6.15 -17.50 -1.56
C THR A 209 6.83 -18.21 -2.74
N ASN A 210 6.28 -18.04 -3.93
CA ASN A 210 6.91 -18.54 -5.18
C ASN A 210 7.59 -17.42 -5.97
N GLU A 211 7.64 -16.21 -5.39
CA GLU A 211 8.23 -15.01 -5.97
C GLU A 211 9.41 -14.59 -5.09
N ALA A 212 10.58 -14.45 -5.71
CA ALA A 212 11.78 -14.00 -5.01
C ALA A 212 11.64 -12.54 -4.58
N THR A 213 12.24 -12.23 -3.43
CA THR A 213 12.41 -10.87 -2.90
C THR A 213 13.88 -10.48 -2.97
N SER A 214 14.23 -9.26 -2.57
CA SER A 214 15.63 -8.84 -2.43
C SER A 214 16.41 -9.70 -1.42
N TRP A 215 15.72 -10.30 -0.45
CA TRP A 215 16.32 -11.04 0.65
C TRP A 215 16.32 -12.57 0.45
N ALA A 216 15.22 -13.16 -0.02
CA ALA A 216 15.07 -14.61 -0.17
C ALA A 216 14.30 -15.02 -1.44
N GLU A 217 14.61 -16.22 -1.94
CA GLU A 217 14.04 -16.74 -3.20
C GLU A 217 12.60 -17.26 -3.08
N ASP A 218 12.21 -17.75 -1.90
CA ASP A 218 10.98 -18.56 -1.72
C ASP A 218 10.21 -18.26 -0.43
N HIS A 219 10.55 -17.20 0.31
CA HIS A 219 9.85 -16.83 1.53
C HIS A 219 10.07 -15.36 1.92
N ILE A 220 9.23 -14.87 2.84
CA ILE A 220 9.42 -13.62 3.58
C ILE A 220 9.33 -13.90 5.08
N ALA A 221 9.89 -13.02 5.90
CA ALA A 221 9.84 -13.13 7.35
C ALA A 221 9.16 -11.91 7.97
N VAL A 222 8.43 -12.11 9.07
CA VAL A 222 7.85 -11.06 9.90
C VAL A 222 8.42 -11.13 11.31
N THR A 223 8.60 -9.98 11.95
CA THR A 223 9.12 -9.87 13.32
C THR A 223 8.06 -9.44 14.33
N GLY A 224 6.90 -8.99 13.85
CA GLY A 224 5.76 -8.65 14.68
C GLY A 224 4.54 -8.30 13.84
N ILE A 225 3.38 -8.50 14.44
CA ILE A 225 2.09 -8.07 13.89
C ILE A 225 1.62 -6.90 14.74
N MET A 226 1.33 -5.78 14.08
CA MET A 226 0.90 -4.55 14.73
C MET A 226 -0.46 -4.72 15.42
N GLY A 227 -0.67 -4.03 16.53
CA GLY A 227 -1.97 -3.97 17.22
C GLY A 227 -2.85 -2.83 16.70
N ILE A 228 -4.16 -2.94 16.94
CA ILE A 228 -5.13 -1.84 16.74
C ILE A 228 -4.94 -0.85 17.88
N GLY A 229 -4.34 0.30 17.57
CA GLY A 229 -4.07 1.32 18.58
C GLY A 229 -3.14 2.41 18.09
N ARG A 230 -2.77 3.25 19.06
CA ARG A 230 -1.84 4.39 18.92
C ARG A 230 -1.02 4.59 20.20
N ASP A 231 -1.04 3.62 21.11
CA ASP A 231 -0.41 3.68 22.42
C ASP A 231 1.06 3.23 22.41
N LYS A 232 1.49 2.55 21.35
CA LYS A 232 2.87 2.12 21.13
C LYS A 232 3.35 2.48 19.73
N SER A 233 4.66 2.54 19.55
CA SER A 233 5.27 2.84 18.24
C SER A 233 4.89 1.80 17.17
N ASN A 234 4.82 0.51 17.53
CA ASN A 234 4.50 -0.60 16.61
C ASN A 234 3.01 -0.98 16.65
N THR A 235 2.14 0.02 16.52
CA THR A 235 0.68 -0.14 16.34
C THR A 235 0.25 0.48 15.02
N LEU A 236 -0.94 0.13 14.52
CA LEU A 236 -1.44 0.60 13.22
C LEU A 236 -1.37 2.13 13.05
N ALA A 237 -1.65 2.89 14.13
CA ALA A 237 -1.54 4.35 14.19
C ALA A 237 -0.49 4.81 15.21
N GLY A 238 0.54 4.01 15.42
CA GLY A 238 1.71 4.36 16.24
C GLY A 238 2.71 5.24 15.48
N GLU A 239 3.81 5.59 16.15
CA GLU A 239 4.93 6.37 15.58
C GLU A 239 5.50 5.73 14.30
N PHE A 240 5.60 4.40 14.26
CA PHE A 240 6.06 3.64 13.08
C PHE A 240 4.90 2.91 12.40
N GLY A 241 3.67 3.41 12.58
CA GLY A 241 2.46 2.82 12.02
C GLY A 241 2.31 3.07 10.51
N SER A 242 1.15 2.70 9.98
CA SER A 242 0.91 2.68 8.54
C SER A 242 1.08 4.04 7.85
N ARG A 243 0.72 5.15 8.51
CA ARG A 243 0.86 6.49 7.93
C ARG A 243 2.32 6.92 7.82
N PHE A 244 3.12 6.66 8.85
CA PHE A 244 4.56 6.94 8.82
C PHE A 244 5.25 6.18 7.68
N MET A 245 4.95 4.90 7.52
CA MET A 245 5.58 4.11 6.44
C MET A 245 5.21 4.63 5.04
N ILE A 246 3.97 5.07 4.84
CA ILE A 246 3.51 5.60 3.55
C ILE A 246 4.03 7.02 3.31
N GLU A 247 3.91 7.91 4.28
CA GLU A 247 4.16 9.35 4.11
C GLU A 247 5.65 9.71 4.27
N ASP A 248 6.34 9.11 5.24
CA ASP A 248 7.74 9.44 5.54
C ASP A 248 8.72 8.47 4.86
N TRP A 249 8.35 7.19 4.72
CA TRP A 249 9.18 6.18 4.06
C TRP A 249 8.81 5.91 2.61
N GLY A 250 7.75 6.52 2.09
CA GLY A 250 7.40 6.48 0.67
C GLY A 250 6.80 5.15 0.18
N TYR A 251 6.34 4.28 1.09
CA TYR A 251 5.64 3.06 0.69
C TYR A 251 4.35 3.38 -0.08
N PRO A 252 3.97 2.54 -1.07
CA PRO A 252 2.79 2.78 -1.88
C PRO A 252 1.53 2.81 -1.01
N ASP A 253 0.70 3.83 -1.22
CA ASP A 253 -0.58 3.96 -0.51
C ASP A 253 -1.63 3.02 -1.12
N LEU A 254 -1.50 1.72 -0.86
CA LEU A 254 -2.40 0.66 -1.31
C LEU A 254 -3.35 0.15 -0.21
N GLY A 255 -3.08 0.51 1.05
CA GLY A 255 -3.83 0.01 2.20
C GLY A 255 -3.14 0.22 3.54
N ILE A 256 -3.11 -0.82 4.37
CA ILE A 256 -2.67 -0.74 5.77
C ILE A 256 -1.40 -1.58 5.99
N VAL A 257 -0.33 -0.99 6.52
CA VAL A 257 0.83 -1.76 7.02
C VAL A 257 0.45 -2.51 8.29
N ILE A 258 0.71 -3.82 8.33
CA ILE A 258 0.28 -4.70 9.43
C ILE A 258 1.39 -5.49 10.11
N CYS A 259 2.56 -5.64 9.48
CA CYS A 259 3.69 -6.34 10.09
C CYS A 259 5.00 -5.58 9.89
N ASP A 260 5.86 -5.69 10.91
CA ASP A 260 7.28 -5.38 10.80
C ASP A 260 8.01 -6.61 10.26
N CYS A 261 9.08 -6.37 9.51
CA CYS A 261 9.99 -7.38 8.97
C CYS A 261 11.40 -7.25 9.58
N PRO A 262 12.29 -8.26 9.44
CA PRO A 262 13.62 -8.23 10.04
C PRO A 262 14.54 -7.09 9.55
N SER A 263 14.23 -6.49 8.41
CA SER A 263 15.05 -5.46 7.76
C SER A 263 15.02 -4.09 8.46
N ALA A 264 14.23 -3.94 9.54
CA ALA A 264 14.01 -2.67 10.23
C ALA A 264 13.33 -1.60 9.34
N GLY A 265 12.33 -2.02 8.56
CA GLY A 265 11.45 -1.13 7.81
C GLY A 265 11.82 -0.93 6.34
N HIS A 266 12.83 -1.64 5.82
CA HIS A 266 13.12 -1.71 4.38
C HIS A 266 12.19 -2.68 3.63
N ASP A 267 11.39 -3.44 4.35
CA ASP A 267 10.27 -4.17 3.81
C ASP A 267 9.13 -4.25 4.84
N VAL A 268 7.91 -4.40 4.32
CA VAL A 268 6.69 -4.47 5.16
C VAL A 268 5.67 -5.44 4.58
N VAL A 269 4.75 -5.90 5.43
CA VAL A 269 3.54 -6.60 4.98
C VAL A 269 2.35 -5.68 5.11
N MET A 270 1.55 -5.60 4.04
CA MET A 270 0.38 -4.73 3.94
C MET A 270 -0.89 -5.50 3.61
N LEU A 271 -2.02 -4.99 4.11
CA LEU A 271 -3.35 -5.28 3.58
C LEU A 271 -3.56 -4.45 2.31
N ASP A 272 -3.75 -5.10 1.17
CA ASP A 272 -3.93 -4.46 -0.14
C ASP A 272 -5.41 -4.39 -0.53
N TYR A 273 -5.93 -3.17 -0.63
CA TYR A 273 -7.33 -2.90 -0.96
C TYR A 273 -7.54 -2.54 -2.44
N ARG A 274 -6.50 -2.58 -3.28
CA ARG A 274 -6.62 -2.18 -4.70
C ARG A 274 -7.65 -3.01 -5.48
N PHE A 275 -7.87 -4.27 -5.08
CA PHE A 275 -8.82 -5.16 -5.75
C PHE A 275 -10.25 -5.08 -5.21
N CYS A 276 -10.44 -4.72 -3.95
CA CYS A 276 -11.73 -4.82 -3.25
C CYS A 276 -12.31 -3.45 -2.82
N GLY A 277 -11.52 -2.38 -2.84
CA GLY A 277 -11.90 -1.06 -2.33
C GLY A 277 -11.86 -0.98 -0.79
N PRO A 278 -12.06 0.22 -0.21
CA PRO A 278 -11.75 0.48 1.20
C PRO A 278 -12.62 -0.25 2.23
N GLU A 279 -13.74 -0.82 1.80
CA GLU A 279 -14.69 -1.59 2.65
C GLU A 279 -14.68 -3.09 2.33
N GLY A 280 -13.81 -3.53 1.40
CA GLY A 280 -13.74 -4.92 0.96
C GLY A 280 -12.82 -5.78 1.83
N GLU A 281 -12.81 -7.09 1.57
CA GLU A 281 -11.81 -8.01 2.15
C GLU A 281 -10.49 -7.86 1.37
N PRO A 282 -9.41 -7.29 1.96
CA PRO A 282 -8.16 -7.03 1.25
C PRO A 282 -7.33 -8.30 1.08
N ALA A 283 -6.48 -8.30 0.05
CA ALA A 283 -5.38 -9.26 -0.06
C ALA A 283 -4.27 -8.93 0.95
N VAL A 284 -3.29 -9.82 1.10
CA VAL A 284 -2.05 -9.54 1.84
C VAL A 284 -0.89 -9.55 0.86
N VAL A 285 -0.05 -8.51 0.93
CA VAL A 285 1.13 -8.34 0.08
C VAL A 285 2.35 -8.02 0.93
N HIS A 286 3.52 -8.40 0.42
CA HIS A 286 4.81 -7.88 0.87
C HIS A 286 5.23 -6.74 -0.05
N VAL A 287 5.89 -5.72 0.50
CA VAL A 287 6.44 -4.61 -0.28
C VAL A 287 7.90 -4.43 0.09
N ASP A 288 8.77 -4.50 -0.92
CA ASP A 288 10.21 -4.50 -0.79
C ASP A 288 10.81 -3.16 -1.24
N GLN A 289 11.25 -2.31 -0.32
CA GLN A 289 11.82 -1.01 -0.67
C GLN A 289 13.13 -1.16 -1.45
N GLU A 290 13.92 -2.20 -1.17
CA GLU A 290 15.23 -2.39 -1.82
C GLU A 290 15.09 -2.76 -3.30
N ASP A 291 13.93 -3.31 -3.69
CA ASP A 291 13.56 -3.62 -5.07
C ASP A 291 12.50 -2.65 -5.64
N ASP A 292 12.71 -1.34 -5.46
CA ASP A 292 11.81 -0.28 -5.99
C ASP A 292 10.34 -0.44 -5.57
N TYR A 293 10.14 -0.76 -4.28
CA TYR A 293 8.82 -1.03 -3.70
C TYR A 293 8.06 -2.12 -4.45
N GLU A 294 8.76 -3.16 -4.93
CA GLU A 294 8.12 -4.28 -5.61
C GLU A 294 7.10 -4.95 -4.69
N ILE A 295 5.93 -5.26 -5.26
CA ILE A 295 4.78 -5.75 -4.51
C ILE A 295 4.62 -7.24 -4.80
N THR A 296 4.80 -8.07 -3.78
CA THR A 296 4.68 -9.53 -3.87
C THR A 296 3.36 -9.99 -3.28
N TYR A 297 2.53 -10.70 -4.05
CA TYR A 297 1.26 -11.22 -3.56
C TYR A 297 1.47 -12.43 -2.64
N LEU A 298 0.99 -12.33 -1.39
CA LEU A 298 1.17 -13.40 -0.39
C LEU A 298 -0.09 -14.24 -0.23
N ALA A 299 -1.23 -13.59 0.04
CA ALA A 299 -2.46 -14.30 0.42
C ALA A 299 -3.73 -13.58 -0.03
N PRO A 300 -4.83 -14.31 -0.26
CA PRO A 300 -6.12 -13.73 -0.66
C PRO A 300 -6.80 -12.91 0.43
N ASN A 301 -6.46 -13.13 1.69
CA ASN A 301 -6.96 -12.40 2.85
C ASN A 301 -6.06 -12.63 4.06
N PHE A 302 -6.30 -11.84 5.12
CA PHE A 302 -5.51 -11.91 6.34
C PHE A 302 -5.55 -13.28 7.03
N GLU A 303 -6.71 -13.96 7.02
CA GLU A 303 -6.80 -15.29 7.63
C GLU A 303 -5.90 -16.32 6.93
N THR A 304 -5.89 -16.33 5.59
CA THR A 304 -5.02 -17.23 4.84
C THR A 304 -3.54 -16.93 5.10
N PHE A 305 -3.17 -15.66 5.23
CA PHE A 305 -1.81 -15.26 5.60
C PHE A 305 -1.40 -15.84 6.95
N ILE A 306 -2.20 -15.58 8.00
CA ILE A 306 -1.91 -16.04 9.36
C ILE A 306 -1.84 -17.57 9.48
N ARG A 307 -2.68 -18.29 8.74
CA ARG A 307 -2.66 -19.76 8.73
C ARG A 307 -1.49 -20.35 7.93
N GLY A 308 -0.87 -19.55 7.07
CA GLY A 308 0.24 -19.94 6.21
C GLY A 308 1.63 -19.67 6.81
N LEU A 309 1.71 -18.99 7.96
CA LEU A 309 2.99 -18.78 8.65
C LEU A 309 3.60 -20.13 9.09
N VAL A 310 4.91 -20.30 8.99
CA VAL A 310 5.63 -21.52 9.37
C VAL A 310 6.87 -21.19 10.22
N ASP A 311 7.50 -22.21 10.80
CA ASP A 311 8.74 -22.07 11.56
C ASP A 311 9.89 -21.57 10.67
N ALA A 312 10.71 -20.66 11.20
CA ALA A 312 11.89 -20.15 10.51
C ALA A 312 12.86 -21.27 10.08
N ASP A 313 13.02 -22.27 10.94
CA ASP A 313 13.84 -23.47 10.69
C ASP A 313 13.42 -24.27 9.44
N THR A 314 12.21 -24.03 8.89
CA THR A 314 11.74 -24.68 7.65
C THR A 314 12.63 -24.31 6.46
N PHE A 315 13.19 -23.10 6.47
CA PHE A 315 13.98 -22.55 5.35
C PHE A 315 15.47 -22.40 5.68
N ASP A 316 15.87 -22.39 6.96
CA ASP A 316 17.30 -22.39 7.34
C ASP A 316 18.04 -23.68 6.92
N LEU A 317 17.32 -24.78 6.67
CA LEU A 317 17.89 -26.07 6.27
C LEU A 317 18.30 -26.17 4.79
N SER A 318 18.01 -25.17 3.96
CA SER A 318 18.42 -25.16 2.54
C SER A 318 19.77 -24.47 2.29
N GLY A 319 20.33 -23.78 3.29
CA GLY A 319 21.61 -23.06 3.20
C GLY A 319 22.87 -23.86 3.59
N GLU A 320 22.73 -25.11 4.03
CA GLU A 320 23.87 -25.97 4.46
C GLU A 320 24.22 -27.11 3.47
N GLU A 321 23.70 -27.11 2.24
CA GLU A 321 24.10 -28.10 1.22
C GLU A 321 24.89 -27.45 0.06
N ASP A 322 26.23 -27.45 0.23
CA ASP A 322 27.28 -27.66 -0.79
C ASP A 322 28.55 -26.79 -0.55
N GLU A 323 29.20 -26.97 0.61
CA GLU A 323 30.65 -26.79 0.71
C GLU A 323 31.31 -28.10 1.16
N ASP A 324 31.59 -28.98 0.20
CA ASP A 324 32.61 -30.04 0.31
C ASP A 324 33.44 -30.18 -0.98
#